data_AF-A0A2W4WJK2-F1
#
_entry.id   AF-A0A2W4WJK2-F1
#
_cell.length_a   1.000
_cell.length_b   1.000
_cell.length_c   1.000
_cell.angle_alpha   90.00
_cell.angle_beta   90.00
_cell.angle_gamma   90.00
#
_symmetry.space_group_name_H-M   'P 1'
#
loop_
_entity.id
_entity.type
_entity.pdbx_description
1 polymer ?
#
loop_
_entity_poly.entity_id
_entity_poly.type
_entity_poly.pdbx_seq_one_letter_code
_entity_poly.pdbx_strand_id
1 'polypeptide(L)' 'VLFDPHKQHMLSASTHHSNVDYSLFEGRRVQGKVEKVFLRGQIIVDGETWLGRAGMGQYLRRSASGRIISGQVL' A
#
# COMPACT_ATOMS: atom_id res chain seq x y z
N VAL A 1 -0.75 -9.69 2.65
CA VAL A 1 -1.97 -8.84 2.69
C VAL A 1 -3.17 -9.77 2.57
N LEU A 2 -4.22 -9.56 3.37
CA LEU A 2 -5.51 -10.22 3.24
C LEU A 2 -6.50 -9.23 2.64
N PHE A 3 -7.13 -9.62 1.54
CA PHE A 3 -8.00 -8.76 0.74
C PHE A 3 -9.35 -9.43 0.56
N ASP A 4 -10.43 -8.69 0.84
CA ASP A 4 -11.80 -9.11 0.53
C ASP A 4 -12.18 -8.52 -0.84
N PRO A 5 -12.32 -9.35 -1.89
CA PRO A 5 -12.66 -8.88 -3.23
C PRO A 5 -14.13 -8.48 -3.39
N HIS A 6 -15.01 -8.82 -2.45
CA HIS A 6 -16.45 -8.57 -2.54
C HIS A 6 -16.89 -7.31 -1.79
N LYS A 7 -16.12 -6.89 -0.78
CA LYS A 7 -16.45 -5.70 0.03
C LYS A 7 -16.49 -4.43 -0.80
N GLN A 8 -17.63 -3.75 -0.75
CA GLN A 8 -17.79 -2.42 -1.35
C GLN A 8 -17.49 -1.34 -0.32
N HIS A 9 -16.85 -0.26 -0.75
CA HIS A 9 -16.68 0.93 0.07
C HIS A 9 -16.56 2.19 -0.81
N MET A 10 -16.62 3.35 -0.17
CA MET A 10 -16.43 4.65 -0.80
C MET A 10 -15.09 5.23 -0.38
N LEU A 11 -14.34 5.76 -1.33
CA LEU A 11 -13.09 6.46 -1.05
C LEU A 11 -13.42 7.88 -0.55
N SER A 12 -12.83 8.28 0.57
CA SER A 12 -13.01 9.62 1.14
C SER A 12 -11.80 10.09 1.93
N ALA A 13 -11.46 11.37 1.80
CA ALA A 13 -10.47 12.07 2.60
C ALA A 13 -10.79 12.03 4.11
N SER A 14 -12.06 11.91 4.48
CA SER A 14 -12.47 11.77 5.88
C SER A 14 -12.13 10.38 6.47
N THR A 15 -11.87 9.39 5.62
CA THR A 15 -11.69 7.98 6.03
C THR A 15 -10.29 7.44 5.77
N HIS A 16 -9.49 8.06 4.90
CA HIS A 16 -8.13 7.61 4.63
C HIS A 16 -7.18 7.93 5.79
N HIS A 17 -6.05 7.25 5.85
CA HIS A 17 -5.07 7.43 6.94
C HIS A 17 -3.98 8.46 6.62
N SER A 18 -4.13 9.22 5.54
CA SER A 18 -3.17 10.26 5.17
C SER A 18 -3.41 11.53 5.98
N ASN A 19 -2.35 12.26 6.34
CA ASN A 19 -2.44 13.55 7.04
C ASN A 19 -2.77 14.71 6.09
N VAL A 20 -3.72 14.49 5.18
CA VAL A 20 -4.20 15.49 4.20
C VAL A 20 -5.72 15.42 4.14
N ASP A 21 -6.35 16.55 3.83
CA ASP A 21 -7.81 16.74 3.79
C ASP A 21 -8.40 16.61 2.37
N TYR A 22 -7.64 16.01 1.45
CA TYR A 22 -8.03 15.83 0.04
C TYR A 22 -7.87 14.38 -0.41
N SER A 23 -8.80 13.93 -1.27
CA SER A 23 -8.70 12.68 -2.02
C SER A 23 -9.02 12.93 -3.49
N LEU A 24 -8.15 12.46 -4.38
CA LEU A 24 -8.39 12.49 -5.83
C LEU A 24 -9.64 11.69 -6.24
N PHE A 25 -10.02 10.71 -5.41
CA PHE A 25 -11.09 9.77 -5.69
C PHE A 25 -12.31 9.98 -4.77
N GLU A 26 -12.48 11.19 -4.22
CA GLU A 26 -13.57 11.50 -3.28
C GLU A 26 -14.94 11.04 -3.81
N GLY A 27 -15.69 10.32 -2.98
CA GLY A 27 -17.03 9.81 -3.32
C GLY A 27 -17.04 8.61 -4.28
N ARG A 28 -15.88 8.12 -4.75
CA ARG A 28 -15.84 6.97 -5.66
C ARG A 28 -16.16 5.68 -4.92
N ARG A 29 -17.20 4.97 -5.36
CA ARG A 29 -17.50 3.59 -4.94
C ARG A 29 -16.59 2.61 -5.66
N VAL A 30 -16.00 1.69 -4.90
CA VAL A 30 -15.13 0.63 -5.40
C VAL A 30 -15.50 -0.72 -4.77
N GLN A 31 -15.13 -1.80 -5.43
CA GLN A 31 -15.26 -3.16 -4.93
C GLN A 31 -13.87 -3.77 -4.70
N GLY A 32 -13.70 -4.40 -3.55
CA GLY A 32 -12.42 -4.88 -3.05
C GLY A 32 -11.89 -3.99 -1.92
N LYS A 33 -11.51 -4.57 -0.78
CA LYS A 33 -10.88 -3.85 0.34
C LYS A 33 -9.79 -4.70 1.01
N VAL A 34 -8.71 -4.04 1.42
CA VAL A 34 -7.70 -4.67 2.29
C VAL A 34 -8.29 -4.80 3.70
N GLU A 35 -8.39 -6.03 4.19
CA GLU A 35 -8.91 -6.31 5.54
C GLU A 35 -7.79 -6.42 6.57
N LYS A 36 -6.66 -7.03 6.20
CA LYS A 36 -5.52 -7.21 7.11
C LYS A 36 -4.19 -7.07 6.39
N VAL A 37 -3.21 -6.49 7.07
CA VAL A 37 -1.82 -6.42 6.58
C VAL A 37 -0.90 -7.07 7.59
N PHE A 38 -0.04 -7.98 7.10
CA PHE A 38 1.00 -8.62 7.89
C PHE A 38 2.37 -8.15 7.40
N LEU A 39 3.22 -7.74 8.33
CA LEU A 39 4.62 -7.40 8.10
C LEU A 39 5.48 -8.43 8.83
N ARG A 40 6.18 -9.29 8.07
CA ARG A 40 7.07 -10.34 8.61
C ARG A 40 6.39 -11.19 9.71
N GLY A 41 5.16 -11.64 9.44
CA GLY A 41 4.37 -12.48 10.35
C GLY A 41 3.59 -11.73 11.44
N GLN A 42 3.79 -10.42 11.61
CA GLN A 42 3.05 -9.61 12.58
C GLN A 42 1.91 -8.85 11.90
N ILE A 43 0.71 -8.89 12.47
CA ILE A 43 -0.41 -8.05 11.99
C ILE A 43 -0.12 -6.59 12.33
N ILE A 44 -0.24 -5.70 11.35
CA ILE A 44 -0.01 -4.25 11.50
C ILE A 44 -1.23 -3.41 11.10
N VAL A 45 -2.18 -3.99 10.37
CA VAL A 45 -3.50 -3.40 10.08
C VAL A 45 -4.55 -4.49 10.27
N ASP A 46 -5.62 -4.17 11.00
CA ASP A 46 -6.82 -4.99 11.11
C ASP A 46 -8.08 -4.12 10.95
N GLY A 47 -8.77 -4.26 9.82
CA GLY A 47 -9.83 -3.35 9.41
C GLY A 47 -9.33 -1.91 9.28
N GLU A 48 -9.97 -0.99 9.98
CA GLU A 48 -9.55 0.43 10.04
C GLU A 48 -8.50 0.71 11.12
N THR A 49 -8.05 -0.31 11.87
CA THR A 49 -7.16 -0.13 13.02
C THR A 49 -5.70 -0.31 12.62
N TRP A 50 -4.88 0.71 12.92
CA TRP A 50 -3.42 0.63 12.85
C TRP A 50 -2.84 -0.01 14.12
N LEU A 51 -2.10 -1.11 13.97
CA LEU A 51 -1.48 -1.88 15.06
C LEU A 51 0.05 -1.82 15.05
N GLY A 52 0.65 -1.20 14.04
CA GLY A 52 2.10 -1.06 13.96
C GLY A 52 2.67 0.08 14.81
N ARG A 53 3.99 0.25 14.74
CA ARG A 53 4.73 1.35 15.37
C ARG A 53 5.72 1.98 14.40
N ALA A 54 6.08 3.23 14.64
CA ALA A 54 7.13 3.91 13.90
C ALA A 54 8.45 3.11 13.98
N GLY A 55 9.18 3.04 12.86
CA GLY A 55 10.46 2.32 12.79
C GLY A 55 10.36 0.80 12.59
N MET A 56 9.17 0.22 12.39
CA MET A 56 9.04 -1.22 12.03
C MET A 56 9.55 -1.56 10.61
N GLY A 57 9.75 -0.55 9.76
CA GLY A 57 10.33 -0.73 8.44
C GLY A 57 11.80 -1.18 8.53
N GLN A 58 12.27 -1.86 7.48
CA GLN A 58 13.69 -2.18 7.31
C GLN A 58 14.11 -1.72 5.92
N TYR A 59 15.28 -1.10 5.81
CA TYR A 59 15.85 -0.73 4.52
C TYR A 59 16.21 -2.01 3.75
N LEU A 60 15.66 -2.15 2.54
CA LEU A 60 16.00 -3.23 1.62
C LEU A 60 16.91 -2.68 0.53
N ARG A 61 18.20 -3.02 0.59
CA ARG A 61 19.18 -2.62 -0.43
C ARG A 61 18.80 -3.26 -1.77
N ARG A 62 18.73 -2.45 -2.82
CA ARG A 62 18.51 -2.92 -4.19
C ARG A 62 19.85 -3.17 -4.89
N SER A 63 19.93 -4.22 -5.69
CA SER A 63 20.98 -4.38 -6.69
C SER A 63 20.64 -3.60 -7.96
N ALA A 64 21.63 -3.34 -8.81
CA ALA A 64 21.36 -2.85 -10.16
C ALA A 64 20.46 -3.85 -10.89
N SER A 65 19.42 -3.34 -11.56
CA SER A 65 18.51 -4.12 -12.40
C SER A 65 18.47 -3.49 -13.78
N GLY A 66 18.68 -4.30 -14.83
CA GLY A 66 18.76 -3.85 -16.22
C GLY A 66 20.19 -3.95 -16.77
N ARG A 67 20.38 -4.68 -17.87
CA ARG A 67 21.61 -4.64 -18.67
C ARG A 67 21.47 -3.43 -19.60
N ILE A 68 22.35 -2.44 -19.47
CA ILE A 68 22.49 -1.44 -20.54
C ILE A 68 23.13 -2.17 -21.72
N ILE A 69 22.36 -2.44 -22.76
CA ILE A 69 22.87 -2.97 -24.02
C ILE A 69 23.40 -1.78 -24.80
N SER A 70 24.62 -1.32 -24.49
CA SER A 70 25.29 -0.36 -25.36
C SER A 70 25.78 -1.13 -26.59
N GLY A 71 25.12 -0.93 -27.73
CA GLY A 71 25.61 -1.40 -29.02
C GLY A 71 26.97 -0.77 -29.29
N GLN A 72 28.01 -1.60 -29.29
CA GLN A 72 29.32 -1.24 -29.81
C GLN A 72 29.20 -1.33 -31.33
N VAL A 73 28.90 -0.19 -31.97
CA VAL A 73 29.01 -0.07 -33.43
C VAL A 73 30.49 0.04 -33.74
N LEU A 74 31.03 -0.98 -34.41
CA LEU A 74 32.31 -0.96 -35.11
C LEU A 74 32.22 -0.05 -36.35
#